data_AF-A0A2A5G5T0-F1
#
_entry.id   AF-A0A2A5G5T0-F1
#
_cell.length_a   1.000
_cell.length_b   1.000
_cell.length_c   1.000
_cell.angle_alpha   90.00
_cell.angle_beta   90.00
_cell.angle_gamma   90.00
#
_symmetry.space_group_name_H-M   'P 1'
#
loop_
_entity.id
_entity.type
_entity.pdbx_description
1 polymer ?
#
loop_
_entity_poly.entity_id
_entity_poly.type
_entity_poly.pdbx_seq_one_letter_code
_entity_poly.pdbx_strand_id
1 'polypeptide(L)'
;MILIEADLEFDFTDALDAIKFDDSGHALSHCMKAVDFVVELADAYLFIEVKDPSHPHAHVQAVEQFEAIATNGNLCKDIVKKFRDSFVYRWAVNKPEKPIHFLSLITLEEALLNSIQDNLHKNLPLIGPSCWSRPIAASCHVLTIAAWNRNYPKWTVKRLSEAGI
;
A
#
# COMPACT_ATOMS: atom_id res chain seq x y z
N MET A 1 -9.20 3.60 -14.50
CA MET A 1 -7.95 4.37 -14.39
C MET A 1 -6.84 3.35 -14.24
N ILE A 2 -5.83 3.42 -15.09
CA ILE A 2 -4.67 2.53 -15.01
C ILE A 2 -3.57 3.27 -14.25
N LEU A 3 -3.05 2.66 -13.19
CA LEU A 3 -1.90 3.18 -12.44
C LEU A 3 -0.74 2.19 -12.54
N ILE A 4 0.47 2.71 -12.63
CA ILE A 4 1.69 1.90 -12.77
C ILE A 4 2.67 2.28 -11.68
N GLU A 5 3.21 1.26 -10.99
CA GLU A 5 4.37 1.38 -10.10
C GLU A 5 5.44 0.39 -10.57
N ALA A 6 6.55 0.93 -11.09
CA ALA A 6 7.57 0.15 -11.78
C ALA A 6 6.99 -0.81 -12.84
N ASP A 7 7.08 -2.11 -12.62
CA ASP A 7 6.63 -3.18 -13.53
C ASP A 7 5.20 -3.67 -13.22
N LEU A 8 4.54 -3.09 -12.21
CA LEU A 8 3.20 -3.50 -11.80
C LEU A 8 2.15 -2.50 -12.30
N GLU A 9 1.23 -3.00 -13.12
CA GLU A 9 0.05 -2.28 -13.59
C GLU A 9 -1.18 -2.67 -12.76
N PHE A 10 -1.93 -1.66 -12.33
CA PHE A 10 -3.17 -1.81 -11.56
C PHE A 10 -4.34 -1.23 -12.36
N ASP A 11 -5.43 -1.99 -12.49
CA ASP A 11 -6.65 -1.56 -13.16
C ASP A 11 -7.71 -1.08 -12.16
N PHE A 12 -7.87 0.23 -12.00
CA PHE A 12 -8.94 0.84 -11.18
C PHE A 12 -10.01 1.50 -12.06
N THR A 13 -10.50 0.81 -13.10
CA THR A 13 -11.45 1.40 -14.07
C THR A 13 -12.84 1.66 -13.54
N ASP A 14 -13.28 0.97 -12.49
CA ASP A 14 -14.54 1.24 -11.79
C ASP A 14 -14.38 2.11 -10.52
N ALA A 15 -13.19 2.62 -10.23
CA ALA A 15 -12.98 3.60 -9.16
C ALA A 15 -13.51 4.99 -9.54
N LEU A 16 -13.95 5.77 -8.55
CA LEU A 16 -14.39 7.15 -8.74
C LEU A 16 -13.21 8.09 -9.01
N ASP A 17 -12.09 7.85 -8.33
CA ASP A 17 -10.82 8.58 -8.50
C ASP A 17 -9.65 7.63 -8.15
N ALA A 18 -8.50 7.81 -8.78
CA ALA A 18 -7.30 7.03 -8.50
C ALA A 18 -6.07 7.87 -8.83
N ILE A 19 -5.21 8.09 -7.85
CA ILE A 19 -4.01 8.93 -8.01
C ILE A 19 -2.75 8.22 -7.56
N LYS A 20 -1.64 8.51 -8.25
CA LYS A 20 -0.30 8.30 -7.73
C LYS A 20 0.02 9.41 -6.74
N PHE A 21 0.17 9.02 -5.48
CA PHE A 21 0.13 9.94 -4.35
C PHE A 21 1.52 10.24 -3.78
N ASP A 22 2.51 9.38 -4.03
CA ASP A 22 3.91 9.60 -3.65
C ASP A 22 4.72 10.42 -4.66
N ASP A 23 4.09 10.81 -5.77
CA ASP A 23 4.67 11.73 -6.75
C ASP A 23 4.88 13.14 -6.18
N SER A 24 5.75 13.91 -6.82
CA SER A 24 6.13 15.28 -6.40
C SER A 24 4.98 16.28 -6.22
N GLY A 25 3.78 15.95 -6.70
CA GLY A 25 2.59 16.82 -6.65
C GLY A 25 2.05 17.11 -5.24
N HIS A 26 2.39 16.32 -4.22
CA HIS A 26 1.89 16.54 -2.85
C HIS A 26 2.67 17.61 -2.06
N ALA A 27 3.74 18.19 -2.62
CA ALA A 27 4.53 19.33 -2.12
C ALA A 27 5.14 19.21 -0.70
N LEU A 28 5.00 18.06 -0.04
CA LEU A 28 5.44 17.81 1.35
C LEU A 28 6.45 16.67 1.45
N SER A 29 7.07 16.25 0.35
CA SER A 29 8.04 15.13 0.30
C SER A 29 9.27 15.32 1.22
N HIS A 30 9.55 16.55 1.62
CA HIS A 30 10.61 16.90 2.56
C HIS A 30 10.29 16.54 4.02
N CYS A 31 9.01 16.41 4.40
CA CYS A 31 8.60 16.18 5.79
C CYS A 31 7.55 15.07 5.99
N MET A 32 6.86 14.68 4.93
CA MET A 32 5.84 13.62 4.91
C MET A 32 6.21 12.53 3.91
N LYS A 33 5.87 11.30 4.25
CA LYS A 33 5.93 10.16 3.34
C LYS A 33 4.52 9.82 2.85
N ALA A 34 4.40 9.44 1.59
CA ALA A 34 3.11 9.09 1.00
C ALA A 34 3.10 7.61 0.61
N VAL A 35 1.92 6.99 0.71
CA VAL A 35 1.63 5.72 0.03
C VAL A 35 1.65 5.95 -1.47
N ASP A 36 1.96 4.92 -2.23
CA ASP A 36 2.13 5.05 -3.68
C ASP A 36 0.81 5.41 -4.37
N PHE A 37 -0.31 4.80 -3.96
CA PHE A 37 -1.64 5.14 -4.52
C PHE A 37 -2.69 5.47 -3.47
N VAL A 38 -3.58 6.39 -3.84
CA VAL A 38 -4.87 6.61 -3.17
C VAL A 38 -5.98 6.42 -4.19
N VAL A 39 -6.88 5.47 -3.92
CA VAL A 39 -8.02 5.15 -4.77
C VAL A 39 -9.30 5.44 -4.01
N GLU A 40 -10.21 6.17 -4.63
CA GLU A 40 -11.55 6.45 -4.11
C GLU A 40 -12.57 5.55 -4.81
N LEU A 41 -13.25 4.72 -4.03
CA LEU A 41 -14.36 3.89 -4.46
C LEU A 41 -15.68 4.52 -4.04
N ALA A 42 -16.80 3.92 -4.46
CA ALA A 42 -18.13 4.38 -4.07
C ALA A 42 -18.33 4.38 -2.54
N ASP A 43 -17.83 3.34 -1.86
CA ASP A 43 -18.09 3.04 -0.44
C ASP A 43 -16.82 3.06 0.44
N ALA A 44 -15.63 3.17 -0.15
CA ALA A 44 -14.37 3.15 0.60
C ALA A 44 -13.25 3.96 -0.08
N TYR A 45 -12.14 4.12 0.63
CA TYR A 45 -10.83 4.49 0.07
C TYR A 45 -9.88 3.30 0.17
N LEU A 46 -9.06 3.09 -0.85
CA LEU A 46 -7.89 2.22 -0.78
C LEU A 46 -6.64 3.09 -0.66
N PHE A 47 -5.85 2.86 0.38
CA PHE A 47 -4.49 3.41 0.48
C PHE A 47 -3.56 2.26 0.17
N ILE A 48 -2.73 2.39 -0.85
CA ILE A 48 -1.97 1.27 -1.41
C ILE A 48 -0.49 1.61 -1.38
N GLU A 49 0.28 0.75 -0.72
CA GLU A 49 1.74 0.74 -0.76
C GLU A 49 2.20 -0.50 -1.55
N VAL A 50 3.21 -0.35 -2.39
CA VAL A 50 3.75 -1.37 -3.29
C VAL A 50 5.24 -1.54 -3.02
N LYS A 51 5.65 -2.78 -2.80
CA LYS A 51 7.06 -3.19 -2.72
C LYS A 51 7.26 -4.42 -3.60
N ASP A 52 8.01 -4.28 -4.69
CA ASP A 52 8.29 -5.37 -5.63
C ASP A 52 9.78 -5.76 -5.63
N PRO A 53 10.33 -6.34 -4.54
CA PRO A 53 11.72 -6.81 -4.56
C PRO A 53 11.93 -7.97 -5.53
N SER A 54 10.88 -8.70 -5.91
CA SER A 54 10.97 -9.84 -6.85
C SER A 54 10.87 -9.45 -8.32
N HIS A 55 10.97 -8.16 -8.62
CA HIS A 55 10.95 -7.63 -9.97
C HIS A 55 11.90 -8.43 -10.89
N PRO A 56 11.53 -8.80 -12.14
CA PRO A 56 12.34 -9.70 -12.98
C PRO A 56 13.76 -9.19 -13.29
N HIS A 57 13.95 -7.87 -13.28
CA HIS A 57 15.26 -7.22 -13.41
C HIS A 57 15.95 -6.87 -12.07
N ALA A 58 15.43 -7.35 -10.94
CA ALA A 58 16.05 -7.12 -9.64
C ALA A 58 17.37 -7.91 -9.53
N HIS A 59 18.41 -7.24 -9.04
CA HIS A 59 19.64 -7.92 -8.66
C HIS A 59 19.42 -8.76 -7.40
N VAL A 60 19.94 -9.99 -7.35
CA VAL A 60 19.83 -10.89 -6.18
C VAL A 60 20.20 -10.19 -4.87
N GLN A 61 21.26 -9.36 -4.88
CA GLN A 61 21.67 -8.57 -3.72
C GLN A 61 20.59 -7.58 -3.25
N ALA A 62 19.80 -7.00 -4.15
CA ALA A 62 18.71 -6.09 -3.79
C ALA A 62 17.56 -6.83 -3.10
N VAL A 63 17.29 -8.08 -3.52
CA VAL A 63 16.30 -8.96 -2.89
C VAL A 63 16.74 -9.30 -1.46
N GLU A 64 17.97 -9.77 -1.29
CA GLU A 64 18.53 -10.13 0.02
C GLU A 64 18.57 -8.92 0.97
N GLN A 65 18.94 -7.73 0.46
CA GLN A 65 18.90 -6.49 1.23
C GLN A 65 17.47 -6.12 1.65
N PHE A 66 16.49 -6.31 0.78
CA PHE A 66 15.10 -6.05 1.11
C PHE A 66 14.58 -7.02 2.18
N GLU A 67 14.93 -8.30 2.09
CA GLU A 67 14.58 -9.30 3.11
C GLU A 67 15.21 -8.97 4.48
N ALA A 68 16.45 -8.46 4.49
CA ALA A 68 17.08 -7.98 5.73
C ALA A 68 16.32 -6.77 6.33
N ILE A 69 15.84 -5.85 5.49
CA ILE A 69 15.01 -4.70 5.93
C ILE A 69 13.62 -5.14 6.39
N ALA A 70 13.05 -6.18 5.77
CA ALA A 70 11.79 -6.78 6.16
C ALA A 70 11.89 -7.43 7.55
N THR A 71 12.96 -8.16 7.81
CA THR A 71 13.17 -8.91 9.05
C THR A 71 13.62 -8.04 10.23
N ASN A 72 14.33 -6.93 9.99
CA ASN A 72 14.77 -6.02 11.07
C ASN A 72 13.69 -5.01 11.52
N GLY A 73 12.49 -5.07 10.94
CA GLY A 73 11.34 -4.23 11.30
C GLY A 73 11.37 -2.80 10.73
N ASN A 74 12.42 -2.40 10.02
CA ASN A 74 12.48 -1.08 9.40
C ASN A 74 11.47 -0.93 8.27
N LEU A 75 11.21 -2.01 7.52
CA LEU A 75 10.13 -2.01 6.51
C LEU A 75 8.78 -1.64 7.12
N CYS A 76 8.42 -2.28 8.25
CA CYS A 76 7.16 -2.01 8.93
C CYS A 76 7.07 -0.55 9.41
N LYS A 77 8.16 -0.01 9.96
CA LYS A 77 8.21 1.41 10.39
C LYS A 77 7.97 2.36 9.23
N ASP A 78 8.57 2.10 8.07
CA ASP A 78 8.41 2.91 6.86
C ASP A 78 6.97 2.85 6.34
N ILE A 79 6.40 1.65 6.20
CA ILE A 79 5.02 1.43 5.76
C ILE A 79 4.02 2.12 6.70
N VAL A 80 4.19 1.97 8.02
CA VAL A 80 3.35 2.64 9.03
C VAL A 80 3.44 4.16 8.91
N LYS A 81 4.65 4.69 8.69
CA LYS A 81 4.85 6.13 8.51
C LYS A 81 4.13 6.63 7.26
N LYS A 82 4.33 5.97 6.11
CA LYS A 82 3.65 6.30 4.85
C LYS A 82 2.13 6.32 5.00
N PHE A 83 1.55 5.32 5.66
CA PHE A 83 0.11 5.31 5.93
C PHE A 83 -0.33 6.50 6.79
N ARG A 84 0.33 6.72 7.93
CA ARG A 84 -0.05 7.78 8.88
C ARG A 84 0.07 9.18 8.28
N ASP A 85 1.16 9.44 7.59
CA ASP A 85 1.40 10.72 6.93
C ASP A 85 0.36 10.92 5.80
N SER A 86 0.08 9.89 4.99
CA SER A 86 -0.98 9.96 3.98
C SER A 86 -2.36 10.22 4.58
N PHE A 87 -2.68 9.58 5.70
CA PHE A 87 -3.92 9.82 6.44
C PHE A 87 -4.02 11.28 6.89
N VAL A 88 -2.97 11.82 7.52
CA VAL A 88 -2.94 13.22 7.98
C VAL A 88 -3.08 14.19 6.82
N TYR A 89 -2.38 13.95 5.71
CA TYR A 89 -2.49 14.79 4.52
C TYR A 89 -3.92 14.82 3.99
N ARG A 90 -4.51 13.64 3.78
CA ARG A 90 -5.86 13.53 3.24
C ARG A 90 -6.86 14.17 4.21
N TRP A 91 -6.67 13.96 5.51
CA TRP A 91 -7.49 14.57 6.58
C TRP A 91 -7.49 16.10 6.49
N ALA A 92 -6.33 16.71 6.26
CA ALA A 92 -6.19 18.15 6.12
C ALA A 92 -6.91 18.73 4.89
N VAL A 93 -7.18 17.91 3.86
CA VAL A 93 -7.97 18.29 2.69
C VAL A 93 -9.42 17.79 2.75
N ASN A 94 -9.94 17.57 3.97
CA ASN A 94 -11.30 17.09 4.25
C ASN A 94 -11.65 15.74 3.61
N LYS A 95 -10.66 14.87 3.38
CA LYS A 95 -10.84 13.46 3.03
C LYS A 95 -10.14 12.58 4.09
N PRO A 96 -10.37 11.28 4.20
CA PRO A 96 -11.46 10.52 3.62
C PRO A 96 -12.75 10.66 4.44
N GLU A 97 -13.87 10.65 3.73
CA GLU A 97 -15.22 10.64 4.30
C GLU A 97 -15.81 9.22 4.39
N LYS A 98 -15.07 8.22 3.86
CA LYS A 98 -15.43 6.81 3.79
C LYS A 98 -14.37 5.96 4.52
N PRO A 99 -14.68 4.72 4.92
CA PRO A 99 -13.70 3.80 5.48
C PRO A 99 -12.44 3.67 4.61
N ILE A 100 -11.27 3.55 5.25
CA ILE A 100 -10.00 3.32 4.55
C ILE A 100 -9.61 1.85 4.70
N HIS A 101 -9.35 1.19 3.59
CA HIS A 101 -8.65 -0.10 3.57
C HIS A 101 -7.20 0.13 3.18
N PHE A 102 -6.28 -0.17 4.10
CA PHE A 102 -4.85 -0.05 3.84
C PHE A 102 -4.31 -1.36 3.27
N LEU A 103 -3.80 -1.33 2.04
CA LEU A 103 -3.29 -2.49 1.33
C LEU A 103 -1.80 -2.30 1.08
N SER A 104 -0.99 -3.28 1.46
CA SER A 104 0.44 -3.33 1.17
C SER A 104 0.71 -4.52 0.26
N LEU A 105 0.96 -4.27 -1.02
CA LEU A 105 1.36 -5.31 -1.96
C LEU A 105 2.87 -5.52 -1.84
N ILE A 106 3.29 -6.71 -1.45
CA ILE A 106 4.69 -7.05 -1.28
C ILE A 106 4.98 -8.37 -1.98
N THR A 107 5.94 -8.38 -2.90
CA THR A 107 6.31 -9.59 -3.65
C THR A 107 7.45 -10.34 -2.94
N LEU A 108 7.13 -10.96 -1.81
CA LEU A 108 8.03 -11.82 -1.05
C LEU A 108 7.38 -13.18 -0.80
N GLU A 109 8.15 -14.11 -0.23
CA GLU A 109 7.61 -15.38 0.28
C GLU A 109 6.53 -15.16 1.35
N GLU A 110 5.49 -15.98 1.33
CA GLU A 110 4.31 -15.82 2.19
C GLU A 110 4.63 -15.85 3.70
N ALA A 111 5.65 -16.62 4.10
CA ALA A 111 6.07 -16.69 5.50
C ALA A 111 6.54 -15.32 6.04
N LEU A 112 7.26 -14.54 5.23
CA LEU A 112 7.70 -13.19 5.58
C LEU A 112 6.51 -12.23 5.63
N LEU A 113 5.53 -12.38 4.73
CA LEU A 113 4.35 -11.51 4.70
C LEU A 113 3.51 -11.63 5.96
N ASN A 114 3.36 -12.83 6.53
CA ASN A 114 2.65 -13.02 7.79
C ASN A 114 3.32 -12.27 8.95
N SER A 115 4.66 -12.32 9.01
CA SER A 115 5.42 -11.55 10.02
C SER A 115 5.24 -10.04 9.83
N ILE A 116 5.25 -9.55 8.59
CA ILE A 116 5.01 -8.13 8.29
C ILE A 116 3.57 -7.75 8.67
N GLN A 117 2.58 -8.57 8.33
CA GLN A 117 1.17 -8.36 8.67
C GLN A 117 0.97 -8.18 10.18
N ASP A 118 1.51 -9.09 10.98
CA ASP A 118 1.43 -9.04 12.45
C ASP A 118 2.12 -7.78 13.00
N ASN A 119 3.27 -7.41 12.43
CA ASN A 119 3.99 -6.21 12.85
C ASN A 119 3.23 -4.93 12.48
N LEU A 120 2.59 -4.86 11.30
CA LEU A 120 1.74 -3.73 10.93
C LEU A 120 0.54 -3.60 11.87
N HIS A 121 -0.13 -4.71 12.21
CA HIS A 121 -1.25 -4.69 13.15
C HIS A 121 -0.85 -4.26 14.57
N LYS A 122 0.38 -4.55 15.00
CA LYS A 122 0.92 -4.07 16.29
C LYS A 122 1.26 -2.58 16.29
N ASN A 123 1.61 -2.01 15.13
CA ASN A 123 2.12 -0.64 15.01
C ASN A 123 1.10 0.35 14.41
N LEU A 124 0.00 -0.14 13.84
CA LEU A 124 -1.15 0.66 13.42
C LEU A 124 -2.26 0.57 14.46
N PRO A 125 -2.79 1.71 14.94
CA PRO A 125 -3.94 1.70 15.83
C PRO A 125 -5.24 1.44 15.05
N LEU A 126 -5.41 0.21 14.57
CA LEU A 126 -6.62 -0.26 13.88
C LEU A 126 -7.82 -0.26 14.83
N ILE A 127 -7.58 -0.56 16.10
CA ILE A 127 -8.55 -0.44 17.19
C ILE A 127 -8.12 0.73 18.06
N GLY A 128 -8.90 1.81 18.01
CA GLY A 128 -8.68 2.99 18.83
C GLY A 128 -9.17 2.83 20.28
N PRO A 129 -8.80 3.77 21.17
CA PRO A 129 -9.47 3.91 22.46
C PRO A 129 -10.97 4.21 22.28
N SER A 130 -11.76 3.95 23.32
CA SER A 130 -13.22 4.09 23.30
C SER A 130 -13.72 5.51 22.99
N CYS A 131 -12.88 6.54 23.12
CA CYS A 131 -13.22 7.91 22.77
C CYS A 131 -13.16 8.20 21.26
N TRP A 132 -12.62 7.29 20.44
CA TRP A 132 -12.58 7.46 19.00
C TRP A 132 -13.96 7.24 18.40
N SER A 133 -14.46 8.27 17.70
CA SER A 133 -15.73 8.19 16.94
C SER A 133 -15.59 7.47 15.61
N ARG A 134 -14.36 7.23 15.14
CA ARG A 134 -14.05 6.53 13.89
C ARG A 134 -12.65 5.89 13.94
N PRO A 135 -12.44 4.74 13.29
CA PRO A 135 -11.11 4.16 13.12
C PRO A 135 -10.30 5.00 12.10
N ILE A 136 -8.97 4.94 12.19
CA ILE A 136 -8.11 5.53 11.16
C ILE A 136 -7.97 4.63 9.92
N ALA A 137 -8.17 3.33 10.07
CA ALA A 137 -8.28 2.35 8.98
C ALA A 137 -9.29 1.27 9.39
N ALA A 138 -10.17 0.90 8.46
CA ALA A 138 -11.12 -0.18 8.65
C ALA A 138 -10.46 -1.56 8.52
N SER A 139 -9.43 -1.68 7.68
CA SER A 139 -8.57 -2.87 7.65
C SER A 139 -7.15 -2.55 7.18
N CYS A 140 -6.24 -3.49 7.44
CA CYS A 140 -4.86 -3.47 6.94
C CYS A 140 -4.47 -4.86 6.45
N HIS A 141 -4.10 -4.99 5.18
CA HIS A 141 -3.75 -6.25 4.54
C HIS A 141 -2.40 -6.18 3.84
N VAL A 142 -1.55 -7.19 4.06
CA VAL A 142 -0.32 -7.45 3.28
C VAL A 142 -0.62 -8.56 2.29
N LEU A 143 -0.35 -8.32 1.01
CA LEU A 143 -0.81 -9.19 -0.08
C LEU A 143 0.31 -9.49 -1.07
N THR A 144 0.34 -10.73 -1.56
CA THR A 144 1.00 -11.06 -2.82
C THR A 144 0.15 -10.60 -4.01
N ILE A 145 0.72 -10.57 -5.21
CA ILE A 145 -0.04 -10.35 -6.46
C ILE A 145 -1.17 -11.39 -6.60
N ALA A 146 -0.87 -12.67 -6.30
CA ALA A 146 -1.86 -13.74 -6.37
C ALA A 146 -3.02 -13.54 -5.37
N ALA A 147 -2.71 -13.17 -4.12
CA ALA A 147 -3.72 -12.88 -3.12
C ALA A 147 -4.55 -11.65 -3.48
N TRP A 148 -3.92 -10.61 -4.02
CA TRP A 148 -4.60 -9.43 -4.54
C TRP A 148 -5.61 -9.80 -5.61
N ASN A 149 -5.18 -10.48 -6.68
CA ASN A 149 -6.04 -10.82 -7.81
C ASN A 149 -7.19 -11.76 -7.44
N ARG A 150 -6.99 -12.61 -6.45
CA ARG A 150 -8.04 -13.47 -5.89
C ARG A 150 -9.09 -12.67 -5.11
N ASN A 151 -8.65 -11.72 -4.29
CA ASN A 151 -9.53 -10.97 -3.38
C ASN A 151 -10.20 -9.77 -4.08
N TYR A 152 -9.54 -9.19 -5.09
CA TYR A 152 -9.97 -7.99 -5.82
C TYR A 152 -9.97 -8.24 -7.33
N PRO A 153 -10.83 -9.14 -7.85
CA PRO A 153 -10.83 -9.53 -9.25
C PRO A 153 -11.20 -8.40 -10.23
N LYS A 154 -11.76 -7.30 -9.73
CA LYS A 154 -12.04 -6.09 -10.51
C LYS A 154 -10.84 -5.17 -10.64
N TRP A 155 -9.88 -5.27 -9.71
CA TRP A 155 -8.72 -4.38 -9.63
C TRP A 155 -7.42 -5.14 -9.82
N THR A 156 -7.33 -5.93 -10.89
CA THR A 156 -6.21 -6.86 -11.05
C THR A 156 -4.87 -6.14 -11.18
N VAL A 157 -3.83 -6.80 -10.66
CA VAL A 157 -2.43 -6.43 -10.81
C VAL A 157 -1.76 -7.36 -11.80
N LYS A 158 -1.01 -6.80 -12.74
CA LYS A 158 -0.25 -7.54 -13.76
C LYS A 158 1.19 -7.06 -13.81
N ARG A 159 2.11 -7.98 -14.13
CA ARG A 159 3.48 -7.63 -14.52
C ARG A 159 3.50 -7.22 -15.98
N LEU A 160 4.05 -6.04 -16.28
CA LEU A 160 4.18 -5.55 -17.66
C LEU A 160 5.19 -6.41 -18.44
N SER A 161 6.29 -6.76 -17.80
CA SER A 161 7.34 -7.64 -18.34
C SER A 161 6.84 -9.06 -18.72
N GLU A 162 5.82 -9.59 -18.03
CA GLU A 162 5.19 -10.87 -18.37
C GLU A 162 4.13 -10.75 -19.48
N ALA A 163 3.59 -9.55 -19.70
CA ALA A 163 2.58 -9.29 -20.72
C ALA A 163 3.18 -9.15 -22.14
N GLY A 164 4.51 -9.21 -22.29
CA GLY A 164 5.20 -9.11 -23.57
C GLY A 164 5.22 -7.70 -24.16
N ILE A 165 5.19 -6.68 -23.31
CA ILE A 165 5.26 -5.25 -23.67
C ILE A 165 6.67 -4.72 -23.36
#